data_AF-A0A173LL80-F1
#
_entry.id   AF-A0A173LL80-F1
#
_cell.length_a   1.000
_cell.length_b   1.000
_cell.length_c   1.000
_cell.angle_alpha   90.00
_cell.angle_beta   90.00
_cell.angle_gamma   90.00
#
_symmetry.space_group_name_H-M   'P 1'
#
loop_
_entity.id
_entity.type
_entity.pdbx_description
1 polymer ?
#
loop_
_entity_poly.entity_id
_entity_poly.type
_entity_poly.pdbx_seq_one_letter_code
_entity_poly.pdbx_strand_id
1 'polypeptide(L)'
;MIPLPVALCAVVALAGCSMLGGDGEDAEAGSSTSETAPLDPAALDTGDYPTEPQPEFGETDDSNVVDYETQRLAEYVALPYEIDPVLSERTSVMAHTIRSGQNLIGAGLGYASAAIIGNSDFVYGFVGGGETPTTSINDPQKSLMTGVLRFQSPEGAQSAAAAVTHYMVTGEGAPPEQAAEEAETFTPATPEELPGRPEAKVVSATPYSPTGDPDTEWVFSFAPKGDYITYSFAEVPVGEKQWALDTIAKSLEVQEPLTEQFVGLPTKAQRGDAERPETLIDQDKVLLYTIPDTEDDSNMGGVTMASYGPRGLSHFYSDQRATHDALEKAGADHTGMWDTTVFRAESNEAAQGLLDDFLRIDSDEGYETTESPQGLPDANCEKRIDETGRVDVCYVLNGRYIGVAQELDDTKAVHQKISAQALILEKADQDA
;
A
#
# COMPACT_ATOMS: atom_id res chain seq x y z
N MET A 1 -60.21 0.06 -27.59
CA MET A 1 -61.38 0.85 -27.13
C MET A 1 -61.44 0.73 -25.61
N ILE A 2 -61.09 1.83 -24.94
CA ILE A 2 -61.37 2.12 -23.51
C ILE A 2 -62.91 2.13 -23.35
N PRO A 3 -63.53 1.61 -22.27
CA PRO A 3 -63.47 2.32 -20.98
C PRO A 3 -63.47 1.54 -19.65
N LEU A 4 -62.79 2.18 -18.70
CA LEU A 4 -63.01 2.28 -17.23
C LEU A 4 -64.47 2.72 -16.91
N PRO A 5 -64.87 3.10 -15.67
CA PRO A 5 -64.54 2.69 -14.30
C PRO A 5 -65.85 2.41 -13.49
N VAL A 6 -65.79 1.96 -12.22
CA VAL A 6 -66.64 2.51 -11.14
C VAL A 6 -65.95 2.27 -9.79
N ALA A 7 -65.65 3.37 -9.09
CA ALA A 7 -65.36 3.40 -7.67
C ALA A 7 -66.68 3.52 -6.88
N LEU A 8 -66.77 2.91 -5.69
CA LEU A 8 -67.72 3.34 -4.66
C LEU A 8 -67.14 3.15 -3.25
N CYS A 9 -66.93 4.27 -2.58
CA CYS A 9 -66.77 4.37 -1.13
C CYS A 9 -68.13 4.19 -0.44
N ALA A 10 -68.17 3.53 0.72
CA ALA A 10 -69.19 3.81 1.74
C ALA A 10 -68.66 3.44 3.14
N VAL A 11 -68.87 4.38 4.05
CA VAL A 11 -68.29 4.51 5.40
C VAL A 11 -69.26 3.94 6.46
N VAL A 12 -68.69 3.62 7.63
CA VAL A 12 -69.25 3.61 9.01
C VAL A 12 -69.95 2.34 9.52
N ALA A 13 -69.32 1.72 10.53
CA ALA A 13 -70.00 1.32 11.77
C ALA A 13 -69.01 1.39 12.95
N LEU A 14 -69.01 2.52 13.69
CA LEU A 14 -68.50 2.58 15.05
C LEU A 14 -69.50 1.90 15.98
N ALA A 15 -69.06 0.89 16.73
CA ALA A 15 -69.67 0.46 17.97
C ALA A 15 -68.54 0.32 19.00
N GLY A 16 -68.47 1.28 19.93
CA GLY A 16 -67.56 1.23 21.05
C GLY A 16 -68.12 0.40 22.20
N CYS A 17 -67.23 -0.31 22.89
CA CYS A 17 -67.29 -0.51 24.33
C CYS A 17 -65.86 -0.51 24.86
N SER A 18 -65.58 0.50 25.69
CA SER A 18 -64.37 0.68 26.47
C SER A 18 -64.17 -0.46 27.46
N MET A 19 -62.91 -0.78 27.80
CA MET A 19 -62.39 -0.86 29.17
C MET A 19 -60.87 -1.12 29.15
N LEU A 20 -60.13 -0.13 29.64
CA LEU A 20 -58.92 -0.20 30.47
C LEU A 20 -57.55 -0.47 29.81
N GLY A 21 -56.81 0.63 29.63
CA GLY A 21 -55.51 0.81 30.31
C GLY A 21 -54.25 0.61 29.47
N GLY A 22 -53.57 1.70 29.14
CA GLY A 22 -52.19 1.73 28.63
C GLY A 22 -51.96 2.99 27.80
N ASP A 23 -51.41 4.02 28.44
CA ASP A 23 -50.96 5.26 27.80
C ASP A 23 -50.04 4.99 26.62
N GLY A 24 -50.19 5.79 25.57
CA GLY A 24 -49.37 5.70 24.37
C GLY A 24 -48.05 6.42 24.52
N GLU A 25 -47.12 6.11 23.62
CA GLU A 25 -46.12 7.04 23.12
C GLU A 25 -45.59 6.51 21.79
N ASP A 26 -45.29 7.45 20.92
CA ASP A 26 -44.91 7.30 19.52
C ASP A 26 -43.72 6.35 19.31
N ALA A 27 -43.86 5.44 18.34
CA ALA A 27 -42.73 4.66 17.86
C ALA A 27 -41.90 5.55 16.91
N GLU A 28 -41.01 6.35 17.48
CA GLU A 28 -39.82 6.78 16.77
C GLU A 28 -38.99 5.54 16.39
N ALA A 29 -38.62 5.46 15.12
CA ALA A 29 -37.66 4.50 14.64
C ALA A 29 -36.29 4.84 15.24
N GLY A 30 -35.98 4.24 16.39
CA GLY A 30 -34.66 4.29 16.99
C GLY A 30 -33.65 3.61 16.06
N SER A 31 -32.76 4.42 15.52
CA SER A 31 -31.47 3.98 15.00
C SER A 31 -30.75 3.23 16.13
N SER A 32 -30.66 1.90 16.02
CA SER A 32 -29.83 1.11 16.93
C SER A 32 -28.38 1.23 16.47
N THR A 33 -27.72 2.30 16.88
CA THR A 33 -26.25 2.29 17.00
C THR A 33 -25.90 1.20 18.01
N SER A 34 -25.32 0.11 17.53
CA SER A 34 -24.82 -0.96 18.39
C SER A 34 -23.59 -0.40 19.12
N GLU A 35 -23.80 0.20 20.30
CA GLU A 35 -22.70 0.49 21.22
C GLU A 35 -22.11 -0.85 21.67
N THR A 36 -20.88 -1.15 21.26
CA THR A 36 -20.11 -2.29 21.75
C THR A 36 -20.02 -2.19 23.27
N ALA A 37 -20.37 -3.27 23.99
CA ALA A 37 -20.24 -3.27 25.44
C ALA A 37 -18.77 -3.04 25.84
N PRO A 38 -18.48 -2.27 26.90
CA PRO A 38 -17.10 -2.02 27.32
C PRO A 38 -16.36 -3.34 27.57
N LEU A 39 -15.14 -3.46 27.05
CA LEU A 39 -14.30 -4.63 27.25
C LEU A 39 -13.90 -4.74 28.73
N ASP A 40 -13.72 -5.97 29.22
CA ASP A 40 -13.11 -6.22 30.53
C ASP A 40 -11.61 -6.45 30.33
N PRO A 41 -10.73 -5.48 30.66
CA PRO A 41 -9.30 -5.64 30.46
C PRO A 41 -8.71 -6.82 31.24
N ALA A 42 -9.33 -7.23 32.35
CA ALA A 42 -8.87 -8.36 33.15
C ALA A 42 -9.17 -9.73 32.50
N ALA A 43 -10.04 -9.76 31.49
CA ALA A 43 -10.39 -10.98 30.75
C ALA A 43 -9.49 -11.22 29.52
N LEU A 44 -8.73 -10.20 29.10
CA LEU A 44 -7.86 -10.22 27.92
C LEU A 44 -6.43 -10.65 28.28
N ASP A 45 -5.81 -11.46 27.42
CA ASP A 45 -4.37 -11.70 27.45
C ASP A 45 -3.70 -10.79 26.42
N THR A 46 -3.10 -9.70 26.88
CA THR A 46 -2.40 -8.72 26.02
C THR A 46 -0.90 -9.00 25.91
N GLY A 47 -0.38 -10.05 26.55
CA GLY A 47 1.05 -10.25 26.69
C GLY A 47 1.78 -9.01 27.25
N ASP A 48 2.93 -8.70 26.68
CA ASP A 48 3.75 -7.53 27.02
C ASP A 48 3.46 -6.30 26.11
N TYR A 49 2.46 -6.38 25.22
CA TYR A 49 2.11 -5.31 24.31
C TYR A 49 1.44 -4.13 25.03
N PRO A 50 1.69 -2.88 24.59
CA PRO A 50 1.06 -1.70 25.19
C PRO A 50 -0.46 -1.69 24.96
N THR A 51 -1.20 -1.13 25.92
CA THR A 51 -2.67 -1.03 25.92
C THR A 51 -3.17 0.41 25.99
N GLU A 52 -2.25 1.36 25.86
CA GLU A 52 -2.50 2.79 25.76
C GLU A 52 -2.09 3.26 24.36
N PRO A 53 -2.83 4.21 23.74
CA PRO A 53 -2.36 4.88 22.55
C PRO A 53 -0.98 5.50 22.77
N GLN A 54 -0.20 5.59 21.69
CA GLN A 54 1.05 6.33 21.70
C GLN A 54 0.79 7.81 22.02
N PRO A 55 1.77 8.52 22.59
CA PRO A 55 1.74 9.97 22.60
C PRO A 55 1.58 10.52 21.18
N GLU A 56 0.89 11.65 21.03
CA GLU A 56 0.77 12.30 19.73
C GLU A 56 2.16 12.52 19.10
N PHE A 57 2.30 12.10 17.85
CA PHE A 57 3.52 12.32 17.11
C PHE A 57 3.65 13.79 16.71
N GLY A 58 4.89 14.27 16.75
CA GLY A 58 5.23 15.61 16.30
C GLY A 58 5.50 15.67 14.79
N GLU A 59 6.33 16.63 14.43
CA GLU A 59 6.80 16.81 13.08
C GLU A 59 8.13 16.10 12.86
N THR A 60 8.43 15.81 11.59
CA THR A 60 9.72 15.29 11.17
C THR A 60 10.86 16.26 11.42
N ASP A 61 12.06 15.71 11.62
CA ASP A 61 13.32 16.44 11.70
C ASP A 61 14.23 16.10 10.51
N ASP A 62 15.48 16.56 10.51
CA ASP A 62 16.43 16.29 9.43
C ASP A 62 16.86 14.81 9.32
N SER A 63 16.66 14.02 10.36
CA SER A 63 17.05 12.61 10.40
C SER A 63 16.01 11.67 9.78
N ASN A 64 14.72 12.01 9.86
CA ASN A 64 13.63 11.12 9.45
C ASN A 64 12.73 11.67 8.33
N VAL A 65 12.89 12.93 7.90
CA VAL A 65 12.01 13.52 6.87
C VAL A 65 11.95 12.70 5.59
N VAL A 66 13.07 12.08 5.21
CA VAL A 66 13.15 11.31 3.98
C VAL A 66 12.20 10.12 4.06
N ASP A 67 12.08 9.49 5.23
CA ASP A 67 11.24 8.32 5.49
C ASP A 67 9.75 8.66 5.36
N TYR A 68 9.33 9.80 5.91
CA TYR A 68 7.93 10.21 5.82
C TYR A 68 7.60 10.81 4.44
N GLU A 69 8.54 11.48 3.78
CA GLU A 69 8.33 11.98 2.41
C GLU A 69 8.20 10.85 1.39
N THR A 70 8.99 9.77 1.52
CA THR A 70 8.85 8.60 0.66
C THR A 70 7.55 7.83 0.93
N GLN A 71 7.10 7.73 2.19
CA GLN A 71 5.80 7.16 2.52
C GLN A 71 4.65 7.99 1.91
N ARG A 72 4.71 9.32 2.02
CA ARG A 72 3.75 10.23 1.36
C ARG A 72 3.74 10.07 -0.16
N LEU A 73 4.91 9.86 -0.77
CA LEU A 73 5.02 9.64 -2.20
C LEU A 73 4.32 8.35 -2.66
N ALA A 74 4.18 7.33 -1.80
CA ALA A 74 3.50 6.08 -2.14
C ALA A 74 2.05 6.31 -2.61
N GLU A 75 1.36 7.28 -2.03
CA GLU A 75 -0.01 7.71 -2.43
C GLU A 75 -0.06 8.33 -3.83
N TYR A 76 1.09 8.55 -4.46
CA TYR A 76 1.21 9.12 -5.80
C TYR A 76 1.99 8.20 -6.74
N VAL A 77 2.11 6.92 -6.42
CA VAL A 77 2.65 5.89 -7.32
C VAL A 77 1.51 5.02 -7.86
N ALA A 78 1.46 4.88 -9.18
CA ALA A 78 0.43 4.13 -9.89
C ALA A 78 0.38 2.68 -9.42
N LEU A 79 -0.84 2.14 -9.25
CA LEU A 79 -1.01 0.72 -8.96
C LEU A 79 -0.93 -0.07 -10.28
N PRO A 80 -0.30 -1.25 -10.29
CA PRO A 80 -0.11 -2.07 -11.50
C PRO A 80 -1.36 -2.31 -12.33
N TYR A 81 -2.50 -2.61 -11.69
CA TYR A 81 -3.76 -2.90 -12.38
C TYR A 81 -4.32 -1.71 -13.17
N GLU A 82 -3.92 -0.48 -12.85
CA GLU A 82 -4.32 0.75 -13.54
C GLU A 82 -3.55 0.95 -14.84
N ILE A 83 -2.37 0.31 -14.92
CA ILE A 83 -1.48 0.31 -16.07
C ILE A 83 -1.92 -0.83 -17.02
N ASP A 84 -1.96 -2.06 -16.50
CA ASP A 84 -2.48 -3.22 -17.22
C ASP A 84 -3.30 -4.11 -16.27
N PRO A 85 -4.60 -4.36 -16.53
CA PRO A 85 -5.44 -5.15 -15.65
C PRO A 85 -4.99 -6.62 -15.51
N VAL A 86 -4.08 -7.13 -16.34
CA VAL A 86 -3.52 -8.49 -16.13
C VAL A 86 -2.52 -8.56 -14.97
N LEU A 87 -2.01 -7.42 -14.51
CA LEU A 87 -1.12 -7.31 -13.35
C LEU A 87 -1.97 -7.23 -12.08
N SER A 88 -2.59 -8.36 -11.73
CA SER A 88 -3.57 -8.44 -10.65
C SER A 88 -3.00 -8.97 -9.34
N GLU A 89 -1.81 -9.56 -9.37
CA GLU A 89 -1.11 -10.03 -8.16
C GLU A 89 0.00 -9.05 -7.79
N ARG A 90 0.31 -8.95 -6.49
CA ARG A 90 1.51 -8.25 -6.02
C ARG A 90 2.75 -8.99 -6.52
N THR A 91 3.73 -8.25 -7.02
CA THR A 91 5.04 -8.80 -7.41
C THR A 91 5.75 -9.46 -6.21
N SER A 92 6.57 -10.47 -6.49
CA SER A 92 7.50 -11.04 -5.51
C SER A 92 8.47 -10.02 -4.89
N VAL A 93 8.77 -8.92 -5.59
CA VAL A 93 9.54 -7.80 -5.06
C VAL A 93 8.61 -6.84 -4.31
N MET A 94 8.59 -6.91 -2.98
CA MET A 94 7.69 -6.06 -2.19
C MET A 94 7.86 -4.57 -2.51
N ALA A 95 6.74 -3.86 -2.53
CA ALA A 95 6.76 -2.40 -2.57
C ALA A 95 7.58 -1.86 -1.41
N HIS A 96 8.40 -0.85 -1.65
CA HIS A 96 9.28 -0.32 -0.63
C HIS A 96 9.72 1.11 -0.92
N THR A 97 10.22 1.73 0.13
CA THR A 97 10.78 3.07 0.08
C THR A 97 12.23 3.04 -0.41
N ILE A 98 12.61 4.00 -1.24
CA ILE A 98 13.96 4.16 -1.78
C ILE A 98 14.61 5.35 -1.07
N ARG A 99 15.44 5.08 -0.06
CA ARG A 99 16.18 6.10 0.71
C ARG A 99 17.54 6.41 0.12
N SER A 100 18.07 5.46 -0.65
CA SER A 100 19.38 5.55 -1.28
C SER A 100 19.39 4.75 -2.57
N GLY A 101 20.42 4.96 -3.40
CA GLY A 101 20.63 4.17 -4.61
C GLY A 101 20.67 2.67 -4.32
N GLN A 102 21.19 2.24 -3.16
CA GLN A 102 21.27 0.82 -2.79
C GLN A 102 19.89 0.14 -2.73
N ASN A 103 18.84 0.85 -2.34
CA ASN A 103 17.49 0.29 -2.30
C ASN A 103 16.97 -0.08 -3.71
N LEU A 104 17.47 0.57 -4.77
CA LEU A 104 17.08 0.27 -6.14
C LEU A 104 17.52 -1.11 -6.61
N ILE A 105 18.45 -1.76 -5.90
CA ILE A 105 18.81 -3.16 -6.17
C ILE A 105 17.61 -4.07 -5.92
N GLY A 106 16.88 -3.82 -4.83
CA GLY A 106 15.60 -4.48 -4.56
C GLY A 106 14.58 -4.19 -5.65
N ALA A 107 14.62 -3.01 -6.27
CA ALA A 107 13.78 -2.62 -7.40
C ALA A 107 14.25 -3.13 -8.78
N GLY A 108 15.12 -4.15 -8.82
CA GLY A 108 15.57 -4.81 -10.04
C GLY A 108 16.72 -4.14 -10.80
N LEU A 109 17.33 -3.07 -10.26
CA LEU A 109 18.55 -2.52 -10.85
C LEU A 109 19.79 -3.33 -10.42
N GLY A 110 20.78 -3.43 -11.29
CA GLY A 110 22.10 -3.93 -10.88
C GLY A 110 22.86 -2.92 -10.01
N TYR A 111 23.90 -3.40 -9.32
CA TYR A 111 24.68 -2.64 -8.33
C TYR A 111 25.27 -1.33 -8.85
N ALA A 112 25.81 -1.33 -10.07
CA ALA A 112 26.40 -0.16 -10.69
C ALA A 112 25.33 0.82 -11.19
N SER A 113 24.24 0.33 -11.77
CA SER A 113 23.09 1.15 -12.16
C SER A 113 22.48 1.86 -10.95
N ALA A 114 22.29 1.13 -9.85
CA ALA A 114 21.86 1.65 -8.55
C ALA A 114 22.83 2.71 -8.00
N ALA A 115 24.15 2.45 -8.06
CA ALA A 115 25.17 3.38 -7.60
C ALA A 115 25.22 4.68 -8.44
N ILE A 116 25.04 4.59 -9.76
CA ILE A 116 24.98 5.77 -10.64
C ILE A 116 23.83 6.67 -10.24
N ILE A 117 22.63 6.12 -10.06
CA ILE A 117 21.46 6.90 -9.63
C ILE A 117 21.70 7.50 -8.25
N GLY A 118 22.14 6.70 -7.27
CA GLY A 118 22.40 7.16 -5.91
C GLY A 118 23.42 8.29 -5.82
N ASN A 119 24.40 8.34 -6.73
CA ASN A 119 25.43 9.38 -6.78
C ASN A 119 25.03 10.63 -7.60
N SER A 120 23.84 10.64 -8.21
CA SER A 120 23.40 11.70 -9.12
C SER A 120 22.46 12.71 -8.45
N ASP A 121 22.77 13.14 -7.23
CA ASP A 121 21.92 14.02 -6.43
C ASP A 121 20.51 13.44 -6.16
N PHE A 122 20.44 12.11 -5.98
CA PHE A 122 19.22 11.41 -5.56
C PHE A 122 18.80 11.84 -4.14
N VAL A 123 17.49 11.91 -3.89
CA VAL A 123 16.92 12.33 -2.60
C VAL A 123 16.14 11.18 -1.96
N TYR A 124 15.10 10.69 -2.62
CA TYR A 124 14.26 9.59 -2.15
C TYR A 124 13.41 9.06 -3.30
N GLY A 125 12.68 7.98 -3.09
CA GLY A 125 11.68 7.49 -4.04
C GLY A 125 10.80 6.43 -3.43
N PHE A 126 9.80 5.96 -4.15
CA PHE A 126 8.98 4.81 -3.78
C PHE A 126 8.81 3.93 -5.01
N VAL A 127 8.76 2.62 -4.82
CA VAL A 127 8.50 1.65 -5.89
C VAL A 127 7.40 0.70 -5.46
N GLY A 128 6.51 0.39 -6.39
CA GLY A 128 5.53 -0.68 -6.27
C GLY A 128 5.50 -1.49 -7.55
N GLY A 129 4.87 -2.66 -7.51
CA GLY A 129 4.81 -3.52 -8.67
C GLY A 129 3.71 -4.56 -8.59
N GLY A 130 3.51 -5.24 -9.72
CA GLY A 130 2.53 -6.30 -9.87
C GLY A 130 2.96 -7.29 -10.94
N GLU A 131 2.37 -8.46 -10.89
CA GLU A 131 2.63 -9.56 -11.80
C GLU A 131 1.34 -10.25 -12.24
N THR A 132 1.45 -11.01 -13.33
CA THR A 132 0.34 -11.85 -13.80
C THR A 132 0.19 -13.06 -12.89
N PRO A 133 -1.05 -13.48 -12.56
CA PRO A 133 -1.28 -14.63 -11.70
C PRO A 133 -0.75 -15.92 -12.35
N THR A 134 -0.08 -16.74 -11.54
CA THR A 134 0.47 -18.04 -11.93
C THR A 134 0.00 -19.14 -10.99
N THR A 135 0.11 -20.41 -11.43
CA THR A 135 -0.22 -21.55 -10.57
C THR A 135 1.00 -22.02 -9.76
N SER A 136 2.19 -21.86 -10.33
CA SER A 136 3.47 -22.17 -9.69
C SER A 136 4.43 -20.99 -9.82
N ILE A 137 5.29 -20.81 -8.83
CA ILE A 137 6.35 -19.79 -8.81
C ILE A 137 7.35 -19.92 -9.98
N ASN A 138 7.39 -21.06 -10.67
CA ASN A 138 8.25 -21.28 -11.84
C ASN A 138 7.50 -21.15 -13.17
N ASP A 139 6.21 -20.83 -13.16
CA ASP A 139 5.46 -20.60 -14.40
C ASP A 139 5.92 -19.27 -15.03
N PRO A 140 6.05 -19.20 -16.37
CA PRO A 140 6.37 -17.94 -17.05
C PRO A 140 5.33 -16.87 -16.72
N GLN A 141 5.80 -15.72 -16.24
CA GLN A 141 4.97 -14.60 -15.84
C GLN A 141 5.47 -13.29 -16.43
N LYS A 142 4.60 -12.28 -16.38
CA LYS A 142 4.95 -10.91 -16.69
C LYS A 142 4.88 -10.10 -15.41
N SER A 143 5.85 -9.24 -15.20
CA SER A 143 5.85 -8.32 -14.07
C SER A 143 6.18 -6.91 -14.53
N LEU A 144 5.71 -5.94 -13.75
CA LEU A 144 6.06 -4.55 -13.89
C LEU A 144 6.29 -3.97 -12.49
N MET A 145 7.44 -3.34 -12.31
CA MET A 145 7.65 -2.38 -11.24
C MET A 145 7.61 -0.97 -11.79
N THR A 146 6.94 -0.08 -11.07
CA THR A 146 6.89 1.36 -11.35
C THR A 146 7.31 2.11 -10.09
N GLY A 147 8.25 3.04 -10.24
CA GLY A 147 8.70 3.87 -9.14
C GLY A 147 8.84 5.33 -9.54
N VAL A 148 8.77 6.20 -8.55
CA VAL A 148 9.03 7.64 -8.69
C VAL A 148 10.25 7.98 -7.87
N LEU A 149 11.28 8.51 -8.52
CA LEU A 149 12.57 8.84 -7.92
C LEU A 149 12.77 10.36 -7.92
N ARG A 150 12.94 10.94 -6.73
CA ARG A 150 13.18 12.36 -6.47
C ARG A 150 14.67 12.69 -6.55
N PHE A 151 14.98 13.79 -7.23
CA PHE A 151 16.34 14.35 -7.35
C PHE A 151 16.37 15.78 -6.80
N GLN A 152 17.58 16.28 -6.51
CA GLN A 152 17.73 17.66 -6.02
C GLN A 152 17.24 18.69 -7.06
N SER A 153 17.39 18.40 -8.35
CA SER A 153 17.09 19.33 -9.45
C SER A 153 16.67 18.59 -10.73
N PRO A 154 16.02 19.29 -11.68
CA PRO A 154 15.71 18.72 -12.99
C PRO A 154 16.94 18.28 -13.78
N GLU A 155 18.02 19.03 -13.68
CA GLU A 155 19.30 18.69 -14.31
C GLU A 155 19.89 17.40 -13.72
N GLY A 156 19.75 17.20 -12.41
CA GLY A 156 20.14 15.98 -11.72
C GLY A 156 19.38 14.75 -12.22
N ALA A 157 18.04 14.85 -12.30
CA ALA A 157 17.18 13.78 -12.82
C ALA A 157 17.54 13.42 -14.28
N GLN A 158 17.71 14.42 -15.15
CA GLN A 158 18.09 14.18 -16.55
C GLN A 158 19.47 13.54 -16.68
N SER A 159 20.45 14.01 -15.88
CA SER A 159 21.81 13.48 -15.89
C SER A 159 21.86 12.05 -15.38
N ALA A 160 21.10 11.72 -14.33
CA ALA A 160 21.00 10.38 -13.78
C ALA A 160 20.42 9.40 -14.81
N ALA A 161 19.31 9.75 -15.46
CA ALA A 161 18.69 8.93 -16.52
C ALA A 161 19.65 8.68 -17.69
N ALA A 162 20.39 9.71 -18.11
CA ALA A 162 21.38 9.58 -19.18
C ALA A 162 22.59 8.73 -18.76
N ALA A 163 23.09 8.91 -17.54
CA ALA A 163 24.26 8.20 -17.04
C ALA A 163 23.98 6.71 -16.82
N VAL A 164 22.84 6.36 -16.22
CA VAL A 164 22.49 4.96 -15.95
C VAL A 164 22.28 4.21 -17.26
N THR A 165 21.55 4.79 -18.22
CA THR A 165 21.34 4.13 -19.52
C THR A 165 22.58 4.09 -20.38
N HIS A 166 23.46 5.10 -20.32
CA HIS A 166 24.78 5.03 -20.93
C HIS A 166 25.57 3.84 -20.39
N TYR A 167 25.65 3.69 -19.06
CA TYR A 167 26.33 2.58 -18.43
C TYR A 167 25.73 1.22 -18.81
N MET A 168 24.41 1.06 -18.77
CA MET A 168 23.77 -0.21 -19.13
C MET A 168 24.10 -0.65 -20.56
N VAL A 169 24.29 0.30 -21.48
CA VAL A 169 24.63 0.02 -22.89
C VAL A 169 26.13 -0.19 -23.11
N THR A 170 27.00 0.58 -22.43
CA THR A 170 28.45 0.60 -22.73
C THR A 170 29.32 -0.12 -21.70
N GLY A 171 28.82 -0.32 -20.49
CA GLY A 171 29.59 -0.72 -19.31
C GLY A 171 30.49 0.39 -18.73
N GLU A 172 30.37 1.64 -19.22
CA GLU A 172 31.24 2.76 -18.83
C GLU A 172 30.54 3.74 -17.89
N GLY A 173 31.31 4.37 -16.98
CA GLY A 173 30.82 5.45 -16.11
C GLY A 173 30.37 5.02 -14.71
N ALA A 174 30.33 3.72 -14.43
CA ALA A 174 30.11 3.19 -13.09
C ALA A 174 31.43 2.99 -12.29
N PRO A 175 31.36 2.92 -10.95
CA PRO A 175 32.48 2.49 -10.14
C PRO A 175 32.94 1.05 -10.51
N PRO A 176 34.26 0.77 -10.63
CA PRO A 176 34.75 -0.48 -11.22
C PRO A 176 34.34 -1.77 -10.50
N GLU A 177 34.16 -1.73 -9.17
CA GLU A 177 33.78 -2.89 -8.37
C GLU A 177 32.33 -3.30 -8.66
N GLN A 178 31.40 -2.35 -8.54
CA GLN A 178 29.99 -2.54 -8.86
C GLN A 178 29.78 -2.88 -10.33
N ALA A 179 30.59 -2.30 -11.23
CA ALA A 179 30.51 -2.58 -12.66
C ALA A 179 30.90 -4.03 -12.98
N ALA A 180 31.91 -4.57 -12.30
CA ALA A 180 32.32 -5.96 -12.47
C ALA A 180 31.24 -6.94 -11.97
N GLU A 181 30.59 -6.62 -10.85
CA GLU A 181 29.50 -7.44 -10.30
C GLU A 181 28.25 -7.42 -11.18
N GLU A 182 27.80 -6.26 -11.64
CA GLU A 182 26.61 -6.16 -12.49
C GLU A 182 26.82 -6.76 -13.89
N ALA A 183 28.05 -6.74 -14.42
CA ALA A 183 28.37 -7.38 -15.70
C ALA A 183 28.11 -8.90 -15.70
N GLU A 184 27.98 -9.53 -14.53
CA GLU A 184 27.59 -10.93 -14.37
C GLU A 184 26.07 -11.13 -14.25
N THR A 185 25.27 -10.06 -14.21
CA THR A 185 23.81 -10.10 -13.97
C THR A 185 23.01 -10.20 -15.27
N PHE A 186 23.36 -9.40 -16.28
CA PHE A 186 22.65 -9.37 -17.56
C PHE A 186 23.56 -8.94 -18.71
N THR A 187 23.16 -9.24 -19.94
CA THR A 187 23.87 -8.83 -21.15
C THR A 187 23.95 -7.31 -21.28
N PRO A 188 25.01 -6.72 -21.87
CA PRO A 188 24.99 -5.30 -22.24
C PRO A 188 23.68 -4.91 -22.93
N ALA A 189 23.04 -3.86 -22.43
CA ALA A 189 21.68 -3.53 -22.80
C ALA A 189 21.61 -2.94 -24.21
N THR A 190 20.48 -3.20 -24.88
CA THR A 190 20.16 -2.65 -26.19
C THR A 190 19.23 -1.45 -26.03
N PRO A 191 19.54 -0.28 -26.61
CA PRO A 191 18.61 0.84 -26.62
C PRO A 191 17.32 0.49 -27.36
N GLU A 192 16.18 0.88 -26.79
CA GLU A 192 14.86 0.69 -27.37
C GLU A 192 14.18 2.04 -27.62
N GLU A 193 13.31 2.08 -28.64
CA GLU A 193 12.45 3.24 -28.90
C GLU A 193 11.09 3.04 -28.21
N LEU A 194 10.58 4.11 -27.58
CA LEU A 194 9.23 4.15 -27.02
C LEU A 194 8.40 5.18 -27.79
N PRO A 195 7.62 4.76 -28.80
CA PRO A 195 6.84 5.68 -29.63
C PRO A 195 5.92 6.57 -28.79
N GLY A 196 5.98 7.89 -29.01
CA GLY A 196 5.17 8.85 -28.25
C GLY A 196 5.71 9.24 -26.87
N ARG A 197 6.88 8.70 -26.47
CA ARG A 197 7.58 9.00 -25.22
C ARG A 197 9.10 9.21 -25.44
N PRO A 198 9.54 10.14 -26.32
CA PRO A 198 10.95 10.34 -26.64
C PRO A 198 11.81 10.85 -25.46
N GLU A 199 11.17 11.35 -24.41
CA GLU A 199 11.81 11.72 -23.14
C GLU A 199 12.32 10.50 -22.36
N ALA A 200 11.66 9.35 -22.50
CA ALA A 200 12.04 8.13 -21.81
C ALA A 200 13.32 7.52 -22.39
N LYS A 201 14.25 7.13 -21.51
CA LYS A 201 15.43 6.35 -21.87
C LYS A 201 15.11 4.88 -21.60
N VAL A 202 14.91 4.12 -22.66
CA VAL A 202 14.52 2.71 -22.59
C VAL A 202 15.63 1.82 -23.10
N VAL A 203 15.91 0.76 -22.34
CA VAL A 203 16.88 -0.27 -22.72
C VAL A 203 16.32 -1.66 -22.42
N SER A 204 16.68 -2.67 -23.20
CA SER A 204 16.39 -4.07 -22.88
C SER A 204 17.65 -4.90 -22.72
N ALA A 205 17.58 -5.93 -21.89
CA ALA A 205 18.68 -6.86 -21.64
C ALA A 205 18.13 -8.27 -21.40
N THR A 206 18.99 -9.27 -21.56
CA THR A 206 18.70 -10.65 -21.15
C THR A 206 19.48 -10.96 -19.88
N PRO A 207 18.82 -11.38 -18.79
CA PRO A 207 19.53 -11.77 -17.57
C PRO A 207 20.34 -13.05 -17.78
N TYR A 208 21.40 -13.21 -17.00
CA TYR A 208 22.15 -14.45 -16.92
C TYR A 208 21.61 -15.33 -15.78
N SER A 209 21.76 -16.65 -15.92
CA SER A 209 21.59 -17.56 -14.79
C SER A 209 22.82 -17.46 -13.87
N PRO A 210 22.67 -17.46 -12.53
CA PRO A 210 21.43 -17.66 -11.77
C PRO A 210 20.72 -16.37 -11.34
N THR A 211 21.20 -15.19 -11.77
CA THR A 211 20.64 -13.89 -11.33
C THR A 211 19.24 -13.62 -11.89
N GLY A 212 18.90 -14.22 -13.02
CA GLY A 212 17.55 -14.27 -13.57
C GLY A 212 17.37 -15.48 -14.49
N ASP A 213 16.18 -15.58 -15.08
CA ASP A 213 15.87 -16.64 -16.03
C ASP A 213 16.30 -16.23 -17.46
N PRO A 214 17.25 -16.92 -18.10
CA PRO A 214 17.67 -16.60 -19.47
C PRO A 214 16.54 -16.75 -20.52
N ASP A 215 15.40 -17.34 -20.16
CA ASP A 215 14.19 -17.39 -20.99
C ASP A 215 13.27 -16.16 -20.78
N THR A 216 13.72 -15.14 -20.03
CA THR A 216 13.06 -13.83 -19.92
C THR A 216 13.85 -12.69 -20.59
N GLU A 217 13.16 -11.58 -20.84
CA GLU A 217 13.72 -10.32 -21.32
C GLU A 217 13.36 -9.21 -20.32
N TRP A 218 14.36 -8.45 -19.92
CA TRP A 218 14.25 -7.33 -19.00
C TRP A 218 14.18 -6.02 -19.79
N VAL A 219 13.22 -5.15 -19.47
CA VAL A 219 13.08 -3.82 -20.10
C VAL A 219 13.05 -2.76 -19.01
N PHE A 220 14.01 -1.85 -19.06
CA PHE A 220 14.15 -0.75 -18.12
C PHE A 220 13.80 0.57 -18.81
N SER A 221 13.11 1.45 -18.08
CA SER A 221 12.77 2.80 -18.53
C SER A 221 13.08 3.82 -17.45
N PHE A 222 13.74 4.90 -17.86
CA PHE A 222 14.01 6.07 -17.04
C PHE A 222 13.45 7.31 -17.75
N ALA A 223 12.32 7.82 -17.28
CA ALA A 223 11.66 8.98 -17.87
C ALA A 223 11.77 10.19 -16.93
N PRO A 224 12.76 11.09 -17.14
CA PRO A 224 12.91 12.29 -16.34
C PRO A 224 11.83 13.32 -16.68
N LYS A 225 11.17 13.88 -15.66
CA LYS A 225 10.25 15.01 -15.77
C LYS A 225 10.39 15.91 -14.54
N GLY A 226 10.77 17.17 -14.78
CA GLY A 226 11.20 18.04 -13.69
C GLY A 226 12.36 17.39 -12.93
N ASP A 227 12.32 17.47 -11.61
CA ASP A 227 13.24 16.88 -10.63
C ASP A 227 12.80 15.47 -10.16
N TYR A 228 12.02 14.78 -11.00
CA TYR A 228 11.66 13.38 -10.82
C TYR A 228 12.11 12.52 -12.00
N ILE A 229 12.31 11.23 -11.76
CA ILE A 229 12.33 10.18 -12.77
C ILE A 229 11.20 9.20 -12.47
N THR A 230 10.36 8.93 -13.46
CA THR A 230 9.55 7.71 -13.44
C THR A 230 10.42 6.56 -13.91
N TYR A 231 10.67 5.63 -13.00
CA TYR A 231 11.37 4.38 -13.23
C TYR A 231 10.36 3.29 -13.55
N SER A 232 10.62 2.48 -14.58
CA SER A 232 9.88 1.24 -14.79
C SER A 232 10.82 0.11 -15.13
N PHE A 233 10.54 -1.07 -14.58
CA PHE A 233 11.22 -2.30 -14.94
C PHE A 233 10.17 -3.36 -15.20
N ALA A 234 10.18 -3.90 -16.41
CA ALA A 234 9.31 -5.00 -16.82
C ALA A 234 10.15 -6.24 -17.11
N GLU A 235 9.67 -7.38 -16.61
CA GLU A 235 10.20 -8.70 -16.94
C GLU A 235 9.12 -9.48 -17.69
N VAL A 236 9.51 -10.10 -18.81
CA VAL A 236 8.61 -10.84 -19.68
C VAL A 236 9.28 -12.09 -20.24
N PRO A 237 8.52 -13.12 -20.65
CA PRO A 237 9.08 -14.22 -21.42
C PRO A 237 9.71 -13.74 -22.74
N VAL A 238 10.76 -14.41 -23.20
CA VAL A 238 11.39 -14.15 -24.50
C VAL A 238 10.35 -14.17 -25.62
N GLY A 239 10.36 -13.12 -26.45
CA GLY A 239 9.39 -12.93 -27.53
C GLY A 239 8.19 -12.05 -27.16
N GLU A 240 8.05 -11.65 -25.89
CA GLU A 240 6.96 -10.81 -25.40
C GLU A 240 7.35 -9.36 -25.08
N LYS A 241 8.56 -8.91 -25.46
CA LYS A 241 9.03 -7.52 -25.23
C LYS A 241 8.06 -6.43 -25.68
N GLN A 242 7.27 -6.64 -26.73
CA GLN A 242 6.30 -5.63 -27.15
C GLN A 242 5.28 -5.32 -26.05
N TRP A 243 4.85 -6.32 -25.27
CA TRP A 243 3.99 -6.08 -24.10
C TRP A 243 4.72 -5.18 -23.09
N ALA A 244 6.00 -5.45 -22.80
CA ALA A 244 6.76 -4.63 -21.87
C ALA A 244 6.85 -3.16 -22.32
N LEU A 245 7.10 -2.91 -23.61
CA LEU A 245 7.14 -1.56 -24.17
C LEU A 245 5.77 -0.87 -24.09
N ASP A 246 4.69 -1.55 -24.46
CA ASP A 246 3.34 -0.98 -24.42
C ASP A 246 2.91 -0.68 -22.97
N THR A 247 3.19 -1.59 -22.05
CA THR A 247 2.91 -1.46 -20.61
C THR A 247 3.74 -0.34 -19.98
N ILE A 248 5.04 -0.20 -20.33
CA ILE A 248 5.87 0.94 -19.88
C ILE A 248 5.35 2.26 -20.45
N ALA A 249 4.93 2.32 -21.72
CA ALA A 249 4.35 3.54 -22.27
C ALA A 249 3.09 3.96 -21.50
N LYS A 250 2.26 2.97 -21.12
CA LYS A 250 1.07 3.19 -20.30
C LYS A 250 1.41 3.56 -18.85
N SER A 251 2.46 2.98 -18.26
CA SER A 251 2.89 3.34 -16.90
C SER A 251 3.27 4.81 -16.82
N LEU A 252 4.02 5.30 -17.81
CA LEU A 252 4.37 6.72 -17.91
C LEU A 252 3.12 7.62 -18.04
N GLU A 253 2.13 7.20 -18.84
CA GLU A 253 0.87 7.95 -18.99
C GLU A 253 0.07 8.06 -17.69
N VAL A 254 -0.02 6.96 -16.92
CA VAL A 254 -0.78 6.92 -15.66
C VAL A 254 -0.01 7.63 -14.55
N GLN A 255 1.30 7.46 -14.49
CA GLN A 255 2.14 7.98 -13.42
C GLN A 255 2.34 9.50 -13.50
N GLU A 256 2.40 10.06 -14.71
CA GLU A 256 2.64 11.49 -14.93
C GLU A 256 1.68 12.42 -14.15
N PRO A 257 0.35 12.29 -14.23
CA PRO A 257 -0.57 13.14 -13.47
C PRO A 257 -0.53 12.87 -11.95
N LEU A 258 -0.13 11.67 -11.50
CA LEU A 258 0.02 11.39 -10.07
C LEU A 258 1.22 12.13 -9.50
N THR A 259 2.36 12.08 -10.20
CA THR A 259 3.57 12.81 -9.79
C THR A 259 3.35 14.33 -9.79
N GLU A 260 2.52 14.87 -10.68
CA GLU A 260 2.16 16.31 -10.67
C GLU A 260 1.30 16.73 -9.48
N GLN A 261 0.50 15.81 -8.93
CA GLN A 261 -0.34 16.08 -7.75
C GLN A 261 0.47 16.02 -6.44
N PHE A 262 1.59 15.30 -6.43
CA PHE A 262 2.43 15.19 -5.25
C PHE A 262 3.11 16.53 -4.92
N VAL A 263 2.72 17.12 -3.78
CA VAL A 263 3.38 18.30 -3.21
C VAL A 263 4.44 17.87 -2.21
N GLY A 264 5.60 17.48 -2.74
CA GLY A 264 6.78 17.14 -1.95
C GLY A 264 7.41 18.36 -1.30
N LEU A 265 8.15 18.13 -0.21
CA LEU A 265 8.95 19.18 0.43
C LEU A 265 10.02 19.71 -0.55
N PRO A 266 10.34 21.02 -0.49
CA PRO A 266 11.37 21.59 -1.35
C PRO A 266 12.71 20.92 -1.08
N THR A 267 13.39 20.50 -2.15
CA THR A 267 14.74 19.93 -2.06
C THR A 267 15.73 20.96 -1.54
N LYS A 268 16.92 20.52 -1.11
CA LYS A 268 17.98 21.43 -0.67
C LYS A 268 18.34 22.45 -1.75
N ALA A 269 18.37 22.05 -3.02
CA ALA A 269 18.64 22.96 -4.12
C ALA A 269 17.51 24.01 -4.31
N GLN A 270 16.25 23.64 -4.05
CA GLN A 270 15.10 24.55 -4.19
C GLN A 270 15.00 25.56 -3.05
N ARG A 271 15.26 25.13 -1.81
CA ARG A 271 15.20 25.98 -0.62
C ARG A 271 16.46 26.83 -0.39
N GLY A 272 17.62 26.38 -0.89
CA GLY A 272 18.91 26.97 -0.55
C GLY A 272 19.20 26.88 0.95
N ASP A 273 19.44 28.03 1.59
CA ASP A 273 19.70 28.12 3.03
C ASP A 273 18.43 28.33 3.88
N ALA A 274 17.25 28.45 3.26
CA ALA A 274 15.99 28.62 4.00
C ALA A 274 15.68 27.38 4.84
N GLU A 275 15.06 27.56 6.00
CA GLU A 275 14.60 26.44 6.84
C GLU A 275 13.64 25.53 6.05
N ARG A 276 13.73 24.22 6.30
CA ARG A 276 12.85 23.24 5.64
C ARG A 276 11.47 23.33 6.29
N PRO A 277 10.37 23.29 5.51
CA PRO A 277 9.05 23.15 6.10
C PRO A 277 8.94 21.86 6.91
N GLU A 278 8.15 21.91 7.98
CA GLU A 278 7.78 20.76 8.80
C GLU A 278 6.73 19.91 8.07
N THR A 279 6.77 18.60 8.29
CA THR A 279 5.72 17.65 7.88
C THR A 279 5.39 16.75 9.05
N LEU A 280 4.12 16.38 9.20
CA LEU A 280 3.63 15.54 10.29
C LEU A 280 4.07 14.10 10.09
N ILE A 281 4.45 13.45 11.19
CA ILE A 281 4.73 12.01 11.25
C ILE A 281 3.44 11.20 11.13
N ASP A 282 2.39 11.63 11.83
CA ASP A 282 1.09 10.96 11.87
C ASP A 282 0.02 11.86 11.25
N GLN A 283 -0.25 11.62 9.96
CA GLN A 283 -1.29 12.33 9.24
C GLN A 283 -2.64 11.85 9.76
N ASP A 284 -3.42 12.82 10.25
CA ASP A 284 -4.71 12.64 10.89
C ASP A 284 -4.77 11.76 12.14
N LYS A 285 -3.64 11.55 12.83
CA LYS A 285 -3.61 10.97 14.17
C LYS A 285 -4.11 9.53 14.25
N VAL A 286 -3.81 8.71 13.23
CA VAL A 286 -4.20 7.30 13.18
C VAL A 286 -3.05 6.38 13.60
N LEU A 287 -1.81 6.72 13.24
CA LEU A 287 -0.61 5.94 13.58
C LEU A 287 -0.44 5.79 15.10
N LEU A 288 -0.84 6.78 15.89
CA LEU A 288 -0.75 6.72 17.36
C LEU A 288 -1.59 5.62 17.99
N TYR A 289 -2.56 5.06 17.26
CA TYR A 289 -3.35 3.92 17.72
C TYR A 289 -2.74 2.56 17.36
N THR A 290 -1.62 2.51 16.65
CA THR A 290 -0.93 1.26 16.35
C THR A 290 -0.12 0.75 17.54
N ILE A 291 0.08 -0.56 17.59
CA ILE A 291 1.07 -1.21 18.45
C ILE A 291 2.44 -0.98 17.81
N PRO A 292 3.44 -0.57 18.61
CA PRO A 292 4.77 -0.30 18.13
C PRO A 292 5.52 -1.60 17.86
N ASP A 293 6.30 -1.60 16.78
CA ASP A 293 7.28 -2.65 16.58
C ASP A 293 8.43 -2.42 17.56
N THR A 294 8.80 -3.48 18.28
CA THR A 294 9.87 -3.46 19.29
C THR A 294 11.16 -4.06 18.78
N GLU A 295 11.11 -4.69 17.60
CA GLU A 295 12.29 -5.16 16.89
C GLU A 295 12.79 -4.04 15.97
N ASP A 296 14.12 -3.81 15.96
CA ASP A 296 14.75 -2.87 15.03
C ASP A 296 14.83 -3.53 13.66
N ASP A 297 13.68 -3.72 13.00
CA ASP A 297 13.62 -4.46 11.75
C ASP A 297 13.94 -3.54 10.56
N SER A 298 15.21 -3.14 10.50
CA SER A 298 15.83 -2.52 9.32
C SER A 298 15.61 -3.31 8.02
N ASN A 299 15.14 -4.56 8.08
CA ASN A 299 14.81 -5.40 6.93
C ASN A 299 13.48 -5.04 6.26
N MET A 300 12.56 -4.34 6.94
CA MET A 300 11.28 -3.94 6.36
C MET A 300 11.40 -2.77 5.37
N GLY A 301 12.63 -2.37 5.00
CA GLY A 301 12.85 -1.30 4.03
C GLY A 301 12.15 0.01 4.43
N GLY A 302 12.00 0.23 5.74
CA GLY A 302 11.29 1.33 6.40
C GLY A 302 9.93 1.68 5.78
N VAL A 303 9.17 0.65 5.44
CA VAL A 303 7.74 0.76 5.12
C VAL A 303 6.89 0.80 6.39
N THR A 304 7.47 0.43 7.54
CA THR A 304 6.83 0.38 8.87
C THR A 304 6.98 1.71 9.61
N MET A 305 6.04 1.98 10.53
CA MET A 305 5.81 3.27 11.16
C MET A 305 5.47 4.37 10.14
N ALA A 306 4.26 4.27 9.57
CA ALA A 306 3.80 5.13 8.49
C ALA A 306 2.30 5.42 8.61
N SER A 307 1.87 6.57 8.06
CA SER A 307 0.46 6.84 7.76
C SER A 307 0.30 6.86 6.24
N TYR A 308 -0.37 5.84 5.69
CA TYR A 308 -0.59 5.71 4.25
C TYR A 308 -2.03 6.06 3.87
N GLY A 309 -2.20 6.68 2.70
CA GLY A 309 -3.50 6.76 2.05
C GLY A 309 -3.89 5.45 1.36
N PRO A 310 -5.11 5.38 0.80
CA PRO A 310 -5.65 4.18 0.15
C PRO A 310 -4.72 3.55 -0.88
N ARG A 311 -4.13 4.38 -1.75
CA ARG A 311 -3.25 3.90 -2.82
C ARG A 311 -1.89 3.46 -2.29
N GLY A 312 -1.30 4.27 -1.41
CA GLY A 312 0.00 3.98 -0.81
C GLY A 312 -0.02 2.65 -0.08
N LEU A 313 -1.08 2.39 0.71
CA LEU A 313 -1.23 1.15 1.45
C LEU A 313 -1.47 -0.05 0.52
N SER A 314 -2.26 0.12 -0.55
CA SER A 314 -2.64 -0.97 -1.45
C SER A 314 -1.45 -1.64 -2.14
N HIS A 315 -0.31 -0.97 -2.26
CA HIS A 315 0.93 -1.57 -2.77
C HIS A 315 1.43 -2.77 -1.95
N PHE A 316 1.04 -2.86 -0.66
CA PHE A 316 1.48 -3.93 0.24
C PHE A 316 0.56 -5.15 0.25
N TYR A 317 -0.62 -5.07 -0.36
CA TYR A 317 -1.60 -6.16 -0.40
C TYR A 317 -1.50 -6.96 -1.70
N SER A 318 -1.88 -8.25 -1.65
CA SER A 318 -1.84 -9.13 -2.83
C SER A 318 -2.92 -8.71 -3.85
N ASP A 319 -4.19 -8.62 -3.44
CA ASP A 319 -5.24 -7.98 -4.26
C ASP A 319 -5.26 -6.46 -4.05
N GLN A 320 -4.35 -5.80 -4.78
CA GLN A 320 -4.17 -4.34 -4.74
C GLN A 320 -5.44 -3.58 -5.16
N ARG A 321 -6.23 -4.14 -6.09
CA ARG A 321 -7.45 -3.51 -6.59
C ARG A 321 -8.55 -3.56 -5.55
N ALA A 322 -8.85 -4.76 -5.03
CA ALA A 322 -9.91 -4.93 -4.05
C ALA A 322 -9.60 -4.14 -2.78
N THR A 323 -8.34 -4.10 -2.36
CA THR A 323 -7.88 -3.29 -1.22
C THR A 323 -8.11 -1.80 -1.47
N HIS A 324 -7.64 -1.27 -2.59
CA HIS A 324 -7.81 0.14 -2.93
C HIS A 324 -9.29 0.54 -3.01
N ASP A 325 -10.10 -0.25 -3.71
CA ASP A 325 -11.53 0.01 -3.86
C ASP A 325 -12.27 -0.04 -2.51
N ALA A 326 -11.89 -0.95 -1.60
CA ALA A 326 -12.47 -1.03 -0.26
C ALA A 326 -12.13 0.18 0.61
N LEU A 327 -10.88 0.63 0.58
CA LEU A 327 -10.41 1.79 1.33
C LEU A 327 -11.07 3.10 0.85
N GLU A 328 -11.11 3.31 -0.46
CA GLU A 328 -11.79 4.45 -1.08
C GLU A 328 -13.29 4.46 -0.74
N LYS A 329 -13.95 3.30 -0.85
CA LYS A 329 -15.38 3.14 -0.50
C LYS A 329 -15.66 3.47 0.96
N ALA A 330 -14.72 3.20 1.86
CA ALA A 330 -14.87 3.44 3.29
C ALA A 330 -14.48 4.86 3.73
N GLY A 331 -13.96 5.70 2.81
CA GLY A 331 -13.39 7.01 3.15
C GLY A 331 -12.20 6.88 4.11
N ALA A 332 -11.38 5.84 3.93
CA ALA A 332 -10.23 5.56 4.78
C ALA A 332 -9.00 6.37 4.33
N ASP A 333 -9.03 7.69 4.53
CA ASP A 333 -8.03 8.63 4.01
C ASP A 333 -6.61 8.39 4.55
N HIS A 334 -6.48 7.88 5.78
CA HIS A 334 -5.20 7.56 6.40
C HIS A 334 -5.30 6.27 7.24
N THR A 335 -4.34 5.38 7.01
CA THR A 335 -4.16 4.12 7.73
C THR A 335 -2.81 4.14 8.43
N GLY A 336 -2.82 3.96 9.75
CA GLY A 336 -1.61 3.82 10.54
C GLY A 336 -1.04 2.41 10.40
N MET A 337 0.24 2.28 10.06
CA MET A 337 0.91 0.99 9.95
C MET A 337 2.21 1.00 10.73
N TRP A 338 2.32 0.13 11.74
CA TRP A 338 3.56 -0.13 12.45
C TRP A 338 3.74 -1.64 12.65
N ASP A 339 3.58 -2.17 13.86
CA ASP A 339 3.50 -3.62 14.09
C ASP A 339 2.08 -4.15 13.88
N THR A 340 1.09 -3.34 14.26
CA THR A 340 -0.30 -3.53 13.84
C THR A 340 -0.68 -2.47 12.79
N THR A 341 -1.76 -2.76 12.07
CA THR A 341 -2.38 -1.80 11.15
C THR A 341 -3.68 -1.30 11.75
N VAL A 342 -3.92 0.02 11.69
CA VAL A 342 -5.15 0.65 12.15
C VAL A 342 -5.74 1.47 11.02
N PHE A 343 -6.96 1.09 10.63
CA PHE A 343 -7.78 1.81 9.67
C PHE A 343 -8.74 2.74 10.39
N ARG A 344 -9.01 3.91 9.80
CA ARG A 344 -10.09 4.80 10.22
C ARG A 344 -11.01 5.07 9.03
N ALA A 345 -12.25 4.61 9.09
CA ALA A 345 -13.25 4.90 8.09
C ALA A 345 -13.98 6.24 8.36
N GLU A 346 -14.79 6.71 7.42
CA GLU A 346 -15.59 7.93 7.57
C GLU A 346 -16.67 7.81 8.66
N SER A 347 -17.14 6.59 8.94
CA SER A 347 -18.23 6.31 9.87
C SER A 347 -18.14 4.88 10.42
N ASN A 348 -18.97 4.57 11.42
CA ASN A 348 -19.07 3.22 11.98
C ASN A 348 -19.59 2.22 10.93
N GLU A 349 -20.57 2.63 10.12
CA GLU A 349 -21.12 1.80 9.05
C GLU A 349 -20.09 1.54 7.95
N ALA A 350 -19.29 2.56 7.61
CA ALA A 350 -18.19 2.40 6.65
C ALA A 350 -17.08 1.50 7.19
N ALA A 351 -16.76 1.57 8.49
CA ALA A 351 -15.79 0.68 9.12
C ALA A 351 -16.27 -0.78 9.14
N GLN A 352 -17.55 -1.03 9.44
CA GLN A 352 -18.11 -2.38 9.32
C GLN A 352 -18.02 -2.88 7.87
N GLY A 353 -18.38 -2.03 6.89
CA GLY A 353 -18.28 -2.38 5.48
C GLY A 353 -16.86 -2.68 5.01
N LEU A 354 -15.86 -1.93 5.53
CA LEU A 354 -14.45 -2.15 5.25
C LEU A 354 -13.96 -3.48 5.87
N LEU A 355 -14.35 -3.79 7.10
CA LEU A 355 -14.06 -5.07 7.74
C LEU A 355 -14.65 -6.23 6.91
N ASP A 356 -15.91 -6.13 6.49
CA ASP A 356 -16.57 -7.15 5.67
C ASP A 356 -15.85 -7.35 4.32
N ASP A 357 -15.34 -6.27 3.71
CA ASP A 357 -14.57 -6.34 2.48
C ASP A 357 -13.20 -7.03 2.69
N PHE A 358 -12.50 -6.75 3.79
CA PHE A 358 -11.23 -7.42 4.13
C PHE A 358 -11.42 -8.92 4.41
N LEU A 359 -12.43 -9.30 5.20
CA LEU A 359 -12.73 -10.72 5.45
C LEU A 359 -13.07 -11.47 4.14
N ARG A 360 -13.70 -10.78 3.19
CA ARG A 360 -13.96 -11.36 1.86
C ARG A 360 -12.66 -11.51 1.06
N ILE A 361 -11.79 -10.50 1.04
CA ILE A 361 -10.49 -10.56 0.36
C ILE A 361 -9.66 -11.71 0.93
N ASP A 362 -9.55 -11.81 2.26
CA ASP A 362 -8.84 -12.89 2.93
C ASP A 362 -9.44 -14.26 2.57
N SER A 363 -10.77 -14.39 2.58
CA SER A 363 -11.43 -15.63 2.13
C SER A 363 -11.15 -15.98 0.66
N ASP A 364 -11.10 -14.98 -0.24
CA ASP A 364 -10.76 -15.18 -1.66
C ASP A 364 -9.28 -15.61 -1.81
N GLU A 365 -8.41 -15.15 -0.90
CA GLU A 365 -7.01 -15.54 -0.78
C GLU A 365 -6.78 -16.88 -0.02
N GLY A 366 -7.85 -17.56 0.38
CA GLY A 366 -7.80 -18.88 1.00
C GLY A 366 -7.53 -18.86 2.51
N TYR A 367 -7.76 -17.73 3.19
CA TYR A 367 -7.83 -17.71 4.65
C TYR A 367 -9.10 -18.43 5.13
N GLU A 368 -8.98 -19.11 6.26
CA GLU A 368 -10.08 -19.78 6.95
C GLU A 368 -10.25 -19.21 8.35
N THR A 369 -11.49 -18.97 8.77
CA THR A 369 -11.82 -18.51 10.12
C THR A 369 -11.26 -19.45 11.20
N THR A 370 -10.75 -18.87 12.28
CA THR A 370 -10.22 -19.57 13.46
C THR A 370 -10.84 -19.01 14.76
N GLU A 371 -10.47 -19.60 15.90
CA GLU A 371 -10.99 -19.18 17.20
C GLU A 371 -10.50 -17.77 17.58
N SER A 372 -11.41 -16.92 18.03
CA SER A 372 -11.08 -15.59 18.57
C SER A 372 -10.33 -15.69 19.92
N PRO A 373 -9.56 -14.65 20.32
CA PRO A 373 -8.85 -14.63 21.58
C PRO A 373 -9.76 -14.72 22.80
N GLN A 374 -9.21 -15.24 23.90
CA GLN A 374 -9.91 -15.26 25.17
C GLN A 374 -10.29 -13.82 25.60
N GLY A 375 -11.55 -13.63 25.98
CA GLY A 375 -12.06 -12.33 26.43
C GLY A 375 -12.41 -11.35 25.31
N LEU A 376 -12.15 -11.71 24.03
CA LEU A 376 -12.47 -10.89 22.86
C LEU A 376 -13.24 -11.70 21.79
N PRO A 377 -14.49 -12.13 22.08
CA PRO A 377 -15.27 -12.98 21.17
C PRO A 377 -15.70 -12.28 19.88
N ASP A 378 -15.69 -10.94 19.85
CA ASP A 378 -16.09 -10.14 18.69
C ASP A 378 -14.92 -9.88 17.72
N ALA A 379 -13.71 -10.36 18.02
CA ALA A 379 -12.61 -10.35 17.07
C ALA A 379 -12.84 -11.40 15.97
N ASN A 380 -12.55 -11.01 14.72
CA ASN A 380 -12.58 -11.93 13.58
C ASN A 380 -11.15 -12.38 13.32
N CYS A 381 -10.86 -13.65 13.55
CA CYS A 381 -9.54 -14.21 13.32
C CYS A 381 -9.59 -15.24 12.19
N GLU A 382 -8.59 -15.21 11.33
CA GLU A 382 -8.47 -16.08 10.17
C GLU A 382 -7.02 -16.56 10.04
N LYS A 383 -6.82 -17.64 9.28
CA LYS A 383 -5.48 -18.17 9.01
C LYS A 383 -5.37 -18.71 7.60
N ARG A 384 -4.19 -18.57 7.00
CA ARG A 384 -3.80 -19.24 5.77
C ARG A 384 -2.59 -20.11 6.03
N ILE A 385 -2.53 -21.27 5.37
CA ILE A 385 -1.36 -22.15 5.39
C ILE A 385 -0.97 -22.45 3.95
N ASP A 386 0.24 -22.06 3.57
CA ASP A 386 0.79 -22.30 2.24
C ASP A 386 2.24 -22.82 2.34
N GLU A 387 2.97 -22.82 1.22
CA GLU A 387 4.35 -23.31 1.17
C GLU A 387 5.34 -22.43 1.98
N THR A 388 4.95 -21.18 2.27
CA THR A 388 5.78 -20.20 3.00
C THR A 388 5.60 -20.26 4.52
N GLY A 389 4.51 -20.89 5.00
CA GLY A 389 4.23 -21.07 6.43
C GLY A 389 2.76 -20.90 6.76
N ARG A 390 2.46 -20.76 8.05
CA ARG A 390 1.14 -20.33 8.52
C ARG A 390 1.14 -18.82 8.75
N VAL A 391 0.16 -18.14 8.19
CA VAL A 391 -0.14 -16.73 8.50
C VAL A 391 -1.42 -16.70 9.32
N ASP A 392 -1.40 -16.10 10.50
CA ASP A 392 -2.59 -15.81 11.29
C ASP A 392 -2.86 -14.30 11.27
N VAL A 393 -4.12 -13.91 11.05
CA VAL A 393 -4.57 -12.51 11.06
C VAL A 393 -5.80 -12.37 11.94
N CYS A 394 -5.88 -11.29 12.71
CA CYS A 394 -7.06 -10.97 13.52
C CYS A 394 -7.45 -9.51 13.37
N TYR A 395 -8.76 -9.28 13.29
CA TYR A 395 -9.39 -7.99 13.17
C TYR A 395 -10.23 -7.68 14.41
N VAL A 396 -10.20 -6.43 14.86
CA VAL A 396 -11.13 -5.90 15.87
C VAL A 396 -11.71 -4.57 15.38
N LEU A 397 -13.02 -4.40 15.53
CA LEU A 397 -13.74 -3.19 15.17
C LEU A 397 -14.15 -2.44 16.44
N ASN A 398 -13.90 -1.14 16.48
CA ASN A 398 -14.45 -0.25 17.51
C ASN A 398 -14.86 1.08 16.89
N GLY A 399 -16.19 1.31 16.79
CA GLY A 399 -16.75 2.48 16.13
C GLY A 399 -16.27 2.58 14.68
N ARG A 400 -15.58 3.67 14.34
CA ARG A 400 -15.06 3.92 12.99
C ARG A 400 -13.63 3.39 12.74
N TYR A 401 -13.05 2.68 13.72
CA TYR A 401 -11.67 2.17 13.64
C TYR A 401 -11.63 0.64 13.56
N ILE A 402 -10.71 0.12 12.74
CA ILE A 402 -10.40 -1.30 12.64
C ILE A 402 -8.93 -1.49 12.99
N GLY A 403 -8.65 -2.36 13.96
CA GLY A 403 -7.30 -2.80 14.29
C GLY A 403 -7.04 -4.17 13.67
N VAL A 404 -5.84 -4.35 13.13
CA VAL A 404 -5.40 -5.60 12.49
C VAL A 404 -4.06 -6.02 13.05
N ALA A 405 -3.98 -7.23 13.54
CA ALA A 405 -2.73 -7.89 13.92
C ALA A 405 -2.50 -9.08 12.99
N GLN A 406 -1.26 -9.27 12.57
CA GLN A 406 -0.85 -10.39 11.73
C GLN A 406 0.47 -10.97 12.23
N GLU A 407 0.61 -12.29 12.18
CA GLU A 407 1.85 -13.00 12.53
C GLU A 407 2.12 -14.21 11.64
N LEU A 408 3.40 -14.53 11.50
CA LEU A 408 3.87 -15.78 10.88
C LEU A 408 4.16 -16.81 11.96
N ASP A 409 3.51 -17.98 11.86
CA ASP A 409 3.68 -19.14 12.74
C ASP A 409 3.52 -18.87 14.25
N ASP A 410 2.97 -17.72 14.67
CA ASP A 410 2.76 -17.34 16.07
C ASP A 410 1.31 -16.87 16.37
N THR A 411 0.40 -17.84 16.41
CA THR A 411 -1.01 -17.61 16.80
C THR A 411 -1.14 -16.96 18.19
N LYS A 412 -0.17 -17.16 19.10
CA LYS A 412 -0.25 -16.56 20.43
C LYS A 412 0.03 -15.06 20.36
N ALA A 413 1.09 -14.67 19.65
CA ALA A 413 1.45 -13.27 19.48
C ALA A 413 0.31 -12.48 18.81
N VAL A 414 -0.30 -12.99 17.72
CA VAL A 414 -1.42 -12.29 17.06
C VAL A 414 -2.64 -12.13 17.97
N HIS A 415 -2.97 -13.14 18.79
CA HIS A 415 -4.05 -13.03 19.77
C HIS A 415 -3.75 -12.00 20.87
N GLN A 416 -2.49 -11.93 21.32
CA GLN A 416 -2.07 -10.96 22.33
C GLN A 416 -2.05 -9.54 21.77
N LYS A 417 -1.54 -9.34 20.54
CA LYS A 417 -1.55 -8.07 19.83
C LYS A 417 -2.97 -7.56 19.61
N ILE A 418 -3.88 -8.38 19.05
CA ILE A 418 -5.25 -7.91 18.78
C ILE A 418 -6.03 -7.60 20.07
N SER A 419 -5.77 -8.32 21.15
CA SER A 419 -6.35 -8.04 22.46
C SER A 419 -5.85 -6.71 23.03
N ALA A 420 -4.56 -6.39 22.87
CA ALA A 420 -3.99 -5.11 23.26
C ALA A 420 -4.53 -3.97 22.38
N GLN A 421 -4.62 -4.21 21.07
CA GLN A 421 -5.15 -3.28 20.07
C GLN A 421 -6.60 -2.89 20.38
N ALA A 422 -7.43 -3.84 20.82
CA ALA A 422 -8.82 -3.59 21.21
C ALA A 422 -8.90 -2.54 22.34
N LEU A 423 -8.05 -2.64 23.37
CA LEU A 423 -7.98 -1.68 24.48
C LEU A 423 -7.45 -0.30 24.05
N ILE A 424 -6.57 -0.25 23.06
CA ILE A 424 -6.11 1.01 22.47
C ILE A 424 -7.28 1.70 21.74
N LEU A 425 -8.06 0.95 20.95
CA LEU A 425 -9.15 1.52 20.16
C LEU A 425 -10.34 1.98 21.00
N GLU A 426 -10.57 1.44 22.21
CA GLU A 426 -11.55 1.99 23.17
C GLU A 426 -11.27 3.45 23.54
N LYS A 427 -10.03 3.91 23.33
CA LYS A 427 -9.56 5.27 23.62
C LYS A 427 -9.39 6.11 22.35
N ALA A 428 -9.73 5.56 21.19
CA ALA A 428 -9.64 6.29 19.93
C ALA A 428 -10.71 7.37 19.83
N ASP A 429 -10.31 8.54 19.34
CA ASP A 429 -11.21 9.67 19.13
C ASP A 429 -12.16 9.36 17.97
N GLN A 430 -13.42 9.09 18.30
CA GLN A 430 -14.46 8.75 17.32
C GLN A 430 -14.93 9.97 16.53
N ASP A 431 -14.65 11.18 17.01
CA ASP A 431 -15.12 12.45 16.45
C ASP A 431 -14.00 13.26 15.76
N ALA A 432 -12.83 12.64 15.56
CA ALA A 432 -11.64 13.25 14.94
C ALA A 432 -11.86 13.73 13.50
#